data_AF-A0A4D4K7J0-F1
#
_entry.id   AF-A0A4D4K7J0-F1
#
_cell.length_a   1.000
_cell.length_b   1.000
_cell.length_c   1.000
_cell.angle_alpha   90.00
_cell.angle_beta   90.00
_cell.angle_gamma   90.00
#
_symmetry.space_group_name_H-M   'P 1'
#
loop_
_entity.id
_entity.type
_entity.pdbx_description
1 polymer ?
#
loop_
_entity_poly.entity_id
_entity_poly.type
_entity_poly.pdbx_seq_one_letter_code
_entity_poly.pdbx_strand_id
1 'polypeptide(L)'
;MNANTTVRRRRTIRIAAAALIAAASLSLTACNNDTDNTGTKKPAASAESNSGGSSTGAQGSDAKTGDTDKAPSSTGDQKLADGSTAKIDKLGTQHYRLKIINDGAVLATLEANQRDAGLDANGMYVVLTLGGEVHSWMGGEHSGPGTYKLAGGWTAKVTKLGDAHFRADIIGNEGSVDGTLEANQHDAGMVANGVYIVLSAGGVISAHQ
;
A
#
# COMPACT_ATOMS: atom_id res chain seq x y z
N MET A 1 -30.99 -44.17 13.66
CA MET A 1 -30.61 -43.35 14.81
C MET A 1 -29.39 -44.01 15.43
N ASN A 2 -28.19 -43.55 15.08
CA ASN A 2 -26.95 -44.21 15.49
C ASN A 2 -26.00 -43.10 15.98
N ALA A 3 -25.79 -43.06 17.30
CA ALA A 3 -25.00 -42.07 17.99
C ALA A 3 -23.51 -42.47 17.96
N ASN A 4 -22.70 -41.74 17.21
CA ASN A 4 -21.24 -41.82 17.33
C ASN A 4 -20.76 -40.75 18.29
N THR A 5 -20.48 -41.19 19.52
CA THR A 5 -19.87 -40.39 20.57
C THR A 5 -18.36 -40.61 20.51
N THR A 6 -17.57 -39.61 20.13
CA THR A 6 -16.10 -39.71 20.19
C THR A 6 -15.50 -38.48 20.86
N VAL A 7 -15.27 -38.68 22.15
CA VAL A 7 -14.28 -38.11 23.08
C VAL A 7 -13.47 -36.90 22.61
N ARG A 8 -13.80 -35.75 23.22
CA ARG A 8 -13.11 -34.46 23.16
C ARG A 8 -11.84 -34.50 24.04
N ARG A 9 -10.65 -34.67 23.44
CA ARG A 9 -9.37 -34.68 24.16
C ARG A 9 -8.79 -33.25 24.24
N ARG A 10 -9.08 -32.54 25.34
CA ARG A 10 -8.47 -31.24 25.68
C ARG A 10 -6.98 -31.46 25.99
N ARG A 11 -6.08 -30.89 25.20
CA ARG A 11 -4.66 -30.74 25.57
C ARG A 11 -4.42 -29.32 26.05
N THR A 12 -4.31 -29.18 27.37
CA THR A 12 -3.89 -27.98 28.08
C THR A 12 -2.36 -27.91 27.98
N ILE A 13 -1.82 -27.02 27.15
CA ILE A 13 -0.39 -26.69 27.20
C ILE A 13 -0.27 -25.34 27.89
N ARG A 14 0.22 -25.36 29.13
CA ARG A 14 0.76 -24.22 29.86
C ARG A 14 2.26 -24.27 29.69
N ILE A 15 2.89 -23.36 28.94
CA ILE A 15 4.33 -23.07 29.09
C ILE A 15 4.55 -21.56 28.89
N ALA A 16 5.41 -21.05 29.77
CA ALA A 16 5.55 -19.68 30.23
C ALA A 16 6.16 -18.69 29.23
N ALA A 17 5.72 -17.44 29.35
CA ALA A 17 6.36 -16.27 28.79
C ALA A 17 7.67 -15.97 29.52
N ALA A 18 8.75 -15.75 28.77
CA ALA A 18 9.97 -15.12 29.25
C ALA A 18 10.19 -13.85 28.42
N ALA A 19 9.96 -12.69 29.04
CA ALA A 19 10.24 -11.39 28.46
C ALA A 19 11.71 -11.04 28.73
N LEU A 20 12.50 -10.85 27.67
CA LEU A 20 13.81 -10.22 27.75
C LEU A 20 13.68 -8.77 27.27
N ILE A 21 13.84 -7.83 28.20
CA ILE A 21 13.91 -6.40 27.94
C ILE A 21 15.38 -6.08 27.62
N ALA A 22 15.67 -5.72 26.38
CA ALA A 22 16.95 -5.11 26.00
C ALA A 22 16.72 -3.61 25.81
N ALA A 23 17.19 -2.81 26.77
CA ALA A 23 17.26 -1.37 26.66
C ALA A 23 18.61 -1.00 26.03
N ALA A 24 18.58 -0.34 24.86
CA ALA A 24 19.74 0.31 24.28
C ALA A 24 19.43 1.81 24.15
N SER A 25 20.02 2.60 25.04
CA SER A 25 20.05 4.06 24.97
C SER A 25 21.15 4.49 24.00
N LEU A 26 20.79 5.08 22.86
CA LEU A 26 21.74 5.83 22.03
C LEU A 26 21.49 7.33 22.18
N SER A 27 22.52 8.01 22.66
CA SER A 27 22.58 9.42 22.99
C SER A 27 22.41 10.32 21.77
N LEU A 28 21.67 11.42 21.96
CA LEU A 28 21.60 12.53 21.01
C LEU A 28 22.93 13.29 20.97
N THR A 29 23.43 13.61 19.79
CA THR A 29 24.39 14.69 19.59
C THR A 29 23.70 15.79 18.78
N ALA A 30 23.29 16.84 19.51
CA ALA A 30 22.99 18.14 18.93
C ALA A 30 24.30 18.89 18.76
N CYS A 31 24.59 19.36 17.55
CA CYS A 31 25.61 20.36 17.29
C CYS A 31 24.92 21.58 16.68
N ASN A 32 24.43 22.47 17.53
CA ASN A 32 24.15 23.86 17.18
C ASN A 32 25.23 24.71 17.83
N ASN A 33 26.17 25.20 17.01
CA ASN A 33 27.04 26.30 17.39
C ASN A 33 26.93 27.37 16.30
N ASP A 34 26.04 28.34 16.54
CA ASP A 34 26.19 29.70 16.04
C ASP A 34 27.19 30.43 16.95
N THR A 35 28.16 31.14 16.39
CA THR A 35 28.54 32.52 16.75
C THR A 35 29.55 33.03 15.73
N ASP A 36 29.19 34.17 15.14
CA ASP A 36 29.97 35.02 14.23
C ASP A 36 31.40 35.33 14.71
N ASN A 37 32.33 35.59 13.78
CA ASN A 37 32.77 36.96 13.46
C ASN A 37 34.04 36.98 12.55
N THR A 38 34.07 37.99 11.69
CA THR A 38 35.21 38.64 11.03
C THR A 38 35.85 38.02 9.76
N GLY A 39 35.78 38.78 8.67
CA GLY A 39 37.03 39.21 8.00
C GLY A 39 37.32 38.71 6.59
N THR A 40 36.74 39.40 5.60
CA THR A 40 37.39 39.94 4.37
C THR A 40 38.14 39.03 3.38
N LYS A 41 37.58 38.99 2.15
CA LYS A 41 38.18 39.23 0.80
C LYS A 41 37.31 38.48 -0.23
N LYS A 42 36.91 38.95 -1.42
CA LYS A 42 37.28 40.05 -2.35
C LYS A 42 36.10 40.13 -3.38
N PRO A 43 36.10 40.95 -4.46
CA PRO A 43 34.95 41.73 -4.89
C PRO A 43 34.35 41.27 -6.23
N ALA A 44 33.24 41.92 -6.63
CA ALA A 44 33.07 42.64 -7.90
C ALA A 44 31.68 42.46 -8.52
N ALA A 45 31.13 43.62 -8.89
CA ALA A 45 29.80 43.93 -9.33
C ALA A 45 29.48 43.46 -10.77
N SER A 46 28.27 42.91 -10.90
CA SER A 46 27.17 43.21 -11.83
C SER A 46 27.34 44.07 -13.10
N ALA A 47 26.40 43.80 -14.02
CA ALA A 47 25.88 44.57 -15.17
C ALA A 47 26.58 44.28 -16.51
N GLU A 48 25.93 44.11 -17.67
CA GLU A 48 24.54 44.31 -18.12
C GLU A 48 24.43 43.81 -19.58
N SER A 49 23.19 43.73 -20.09
CA SER A 49 22.77 44.08 -21.47
C SER A 49 22.23 42.98 -22.41
N ASN A 50 20.97 43.21 -22.74
CA ASN A 50 20.14 42.78 -23.86
C ASN A 50 20.83 42.80 -25.25
N SER A 51 20.48 41.87 -26.14
CA SER A 51 19.67 42.11 -27.36
C SER A 51 19.80 41.03 -28.45
N GLY A 52 18.66 40.47 -28.85
CA GLY A 52 18.21 40.30 -30.25
C GLY A 52 18.91 39.33 -31.22
N GLY A 53 18.21 38.25 -31.59
CA GLY A 53 17.87 38.01 -33.01
C GLY A 53 18.30 36.71 -33.72
N SER A 54 17.33 35.78 -33.80
CA SER A 54 16.92 34.97 -34.98
C SER A 54 17.55 33.60 -35.35
N SER A 55 16.65 32.59 -35.32
CA SER A 55 16.41 31.44 -36.24
C SER A 55 17.52 30.37 -36.38
N THR A 56 17.29 29.06 -36.22
CA THR A 56 16.28 28.19 -36.86
C THR A 56 16.24 26.79 -36.20
N GLY A 57 15.03 26.26 -35.95
CA GLY A 57 14.61 24.86 -36.24
C GLY A 57 15.14 23.66 -35.45
N ALA A 58 14.22 23.02 -34.71
CA ALA A 58 14.06 21.56 -34.42
C ALA A 58 13.54 21.38 -32.97
N GLN A 59 12.23 21.42 -32.71
CA GLN A 59 11.27 20.30 -32.81
C GLN A 59 11.68 19.09 -31.96
N GLY A 60 11.07 18.95 -30.78
CA GLY A 60 11.30 17.82 -29.87
C GLY A 60 10.49 17.93 -28.57
N SER A 61 9.18 18.10 -28.72
CA SER A 61 8.11 17.68 -27.81
C SER A 61 8.40 17.69 -26.30
N ASP A 62 8.04 18.79 -25.64
CA ASP A 62 7.67 18.76 -24.23
C ASP A 62 6.51 17.77 -24.07
N ALA A 63 6.85 16.55 -23.64
CA ALA A 63 5.87 15.56 -23.21
C ALA A 63 5.25 16.05 -21.90
N LYS A 64 4.26 16.93 -22.04
CA LYS A 64 3.17 17.10 -21.10
C LYS A 64 2.40 15.77 -21.07
N THR A 65 2.89 14.81 -20.30
CA THR A 65 2.00 13.84 -19.64
C THR A 65 1.23 14.67 -18.62
N GLY A 66 0.09 15.25 -18.99
CA GLY A 66 -1.08 14.50 -19.40
C GLY A 66 -1.78 14.26 -18.10
N ASP A 67 -2.73 15.14 -17.79
CA ASP A 67 -3.66 14.99 -16.68
C ASP A 67 -4.11 13.52 -16.66
N THR A 68 -3.57 12.75 -15.71
CA THR A 68 -4.19 11.48 -15.34
C THR A 68 -5.59 11.85 -14.96
N ASP A 69 -6.55 11.38 -15.74
CA ASP A 69 -7.97 11.53 -15.52
C ASP A 69 -8.22 11.54 -14.02
N LYS A 70 -8.64 12.69 -13.51
CA LYS A 70 -8.94 12.87 -12.09
C LYS A 70 -10.12 11.97 -11.80
N ALA A 71 -9.82 10.71 -11.51
CA ALA A 71 -10.74 9.78 -10.92
C ALA A 71 -11.31 10.50 -9.69
N PRO A 72 -12.64 10.60 -9.57
CA PRO A 72 -13.25 11.38 -8.51
C PRO A 72 -12.83 10.77 -7.19
N SER A 73 -11.94 11.46 -6.45
CA SER A 73 -11.57 11.04 -5.10
C SER A 73 -12.85 10.92 -4.27
N SER A 74 -13.16 9.72 -3.79
CA SER A 74 -14.28 9.51 -2.88
C SER A 74 -13.93 10.07 -1.51
N THR A 75 -14.04 11.39 -1.36
CA THR A 75 -14.07 12.02 -0.03
C THR A 75 -15.45 11.83 0.56
N GLY A 76 -15.57 11.01 1.60
CA GLY A 76 -16.84 10.74 2.25
C GLY A 76 -16.91 9.36 2.91
N ASP A 77 -18.08 9.06 3.47
CA ASP A 77 -18.38 7.75 4.03
C ASP A 77 -18.95 6.85 2.92
N GLN A 78 -18.39 5.64 2.73
CA GLN A 78 -18.81 4.64 1.74
C GLN A 78 -19.17 3.33 2.43
N LYS A 79 -20.16 2.60 1.90
CA LYS A 79 -20.48 1.25 2.39
C LYS A 79 -19.55 0.20 1.78
N LEU A 80 -19.02 -0.67 2.63
CA LEU A 80 -18.20 -1.82 2.22
C LEU A 80 -19.08 -3.06 1.98
N ALA A 81 -18.47 -4.08 1.38
CA ALA A 81 -19.15 -5.32 0.99
C ALA A 81 -19.79 -6.07 2.18
N ASP A 82 -19.26 -5.92 3.38
CA ASP A 82 -19.81 -6.49 4.63
C ASP A 82 -20.88 -5.61 5.31
N GLY A 83 -21.21 -4.46 4.72
CA GLY A 83 -22.16 -3.46 5.26
C GLY A 83 -21.54 -2.45 6.24
N SER A 84 -20.27 -2.61 6.61
CA SER A 84 -19.52 -1.62 7.39
C SER A 84 -19.33 -0.32 6.60
N THR A 85 -18.87 0.73 7.29
CA THR A 85 -18.64 2.05 6.68
C THR A 85 -17.15 2.31 6.58
N ALA A 86 -16.65 2.56 5.37
CA ALA A 86 -15.35 3.17 5.14
C ALA A 86 -15.47 4.69 5.25
N LYS A 87 -14.75 5.30 6.18
CA LYS A 87 -14.56 6.75 6.28
C LYS A 87 -13.21 7.12 5.69
N ILE A 88 -13.19 7.99 4.69
CA ILE A 88 -11.99 8.34 3.94
C ILE A 88 -11.59 9.79 4.25
N ASP A 89 -10.42 9.95 4.86
CA ASP A 89 -9.79 11.23 5.16
C ASP A 89 -8.68 11.50 4.13
N LYS A 90 -8.74 12.62 3.40
CA LYS A 90 -7.65 13.07 2.52
C LYS A 90 -6.57 13.77 3.35
N LEU A 91 -5.35 13.22 3.33
CA LEU A 91 -4.20 13.73 4.07
C LEU A 91 -3.22 14.52 3.18
N GLY A 92 -3.25 14.29 1.86
CA GLY A 92 -2.40 14.96 0.88
C GLY A 92 -2.78 14.61 -0.57
N THR A 93 -1.97 15.01 -1.55
CA THR A 93 -2.28 14.84 -2.99
C THR A 93 -2.50 13.37 -3.38
N GLN A 94 -1.69 12.47 -2.84
CA GLN A 94 -1.75 11.01 -3.03
C GLN A 94 -1.60 10.31 -1.67
N HIS A 95 -2.23 10.90 -0.66
CA HIS A 95 -2.15 10.43 0.72
C HIS A 95 -3.55 10.45 1.31
N TYR A 96 -4.09 9.26 1.57
CA TYR A 96 -5.44 9.04 2.06
C TYR A 96 -5.40 8.03 3.20
N ARG A 97 -6.27 8.24 4.18
CA ARG A 97 -6.49 7.29 5.26
C ARG A 97 -7.94 6.84 5.25
N LEU A 98 -8.13 5.54 5.28
CA LEU A 98 -9.44 4.91 5.42
C LEU A 98 -9.56 4.31 6.81
N LYS A 99 -10.71 4.53 7.45
CA LYS A 99 -11.13 3.81 8.67
C LYS A 99 -12.33 2.93 8.33
N ILE A 100 -12.26 1.65 8.66
CA ILE A 100 -13.40 0.74 8.59
C ILE A 100 -14.15 0.83 9.92
N ILE A 101 -15.42 1.18 9.89
CA ILE A 101 -16.26 1.43 11.06
C ILE A 101 -17.49 0.53 11.02
N ASN A 102 -17.74 -0.19 12.12
CA ASN A 102 -18.95 -0.97 12.32
C ASN A 102 -19.50 -0.67 13.73
N ASP A 103 -20.79 -0.37 13.83
CA ASP A 103 -21.46 -0.01 15.09
C ASP A 103 -20.72 1.05 15.93
N GLY A 104 -20.11 2.03 15.25
CA GLY A 104 -19.35 3.13 15.86
C GLY A 104 -17.92 2.77 16.29
N ALA A 105 -17.50 1.51 16.21
CA ALA A 105 -16.14 1.08 16.49
C ALA A 105 -15.27 1.09 15.22
N VAL A 106 -14.04 1.59 15.33
CA VAL A 106 -13.04 1.47 14.26
C VAL A 106 -12.44 0.07 14.31
N LEU A 107 -12.65 -0.71 13.25
CA LEU A 107 -12.17 -2.09 13.13
C LEU A 107 -10.76 -2.15 12.53
N ALA A 108 -10.47 -1.31 11.55
CA ALA A 108 -9.19 -1.26 10.86
C ALA A 108 -8.91 0.12 10.29
N THR A 109 -7.63 0.39 10.01
CA THR A 109 -7.17 1.60 9.31
C THR A 109 -6.24 1.20 8.17
N LEU A 110 -6.50 1.71 6.97
CA LEU A 110 -5.61 1.60 5.81
C LEU A 110 -5.07 2.98 5.47
N GLU A 111 -3.86 3.04 4.94
CA GLU A 111 -3.26 4.29 4.50
C GLU A 111 -2.61 4.10 3.13
N ALA A 112 -3.14 4.77 2.13
CA ALA A 112 -2.54 4.86 0.80
C ALA A 112 -1.65 6.11 0.81
N ASN A 113 -0.34 5.94 0.68
CA ASN A 113 0.63 7.03 0.68
C ASN A 113 1.64 6.81 -0.44
N GLN A 114 1.49 7.56 -1.54
CA GLN A 114 2.26 7.38 -2.79
C GLN A 114 2.14 5.98 -3.44
N ARG A 115 1.28 5.11 -2.89
CA ARG A 115 0.96 3.78 -3.41
C ARG A 115 -0.42 3.35 -2.91
N ASP A 116 -1.00 2.39 -3.61
CA ASP A 116 -2.22 1.72 -3.16
C ASP A 116 -1.98 0.95 -1.85
N ALA A 117 -3.05 0.75 -1.09
CA ALA A 117 -3.06 -0.06 0.12
C ALA A 117 -4.12 -1.15 0.02
N GLY A 118 -3.84 -2.31 0.60
CA GLY A 118 -4.75 -3.46 0.65
C GLY A 118 -4.97 -3.93 2.07
N LEU A 119 -6.12 -4.55 2.32
CA LEU A 119 -6.41 -5.24 3.59
C LEU A 119 -7.23 -6.50 3.32
N ASP A 120 -6.84 -7.60 3.93
CA ASP A 120 -7.70 -8.76 4.21
C ASP A 120 -8.29 -8.58 5.62
N ALA A 121 -9.57 -8.22 5.66
CA ALA A 121 -10.34 -8.01 6.87
C ALA A 121 -11.22 -9.23 7.17
N ASN A 122 -10.58 -10.39 7.38
CA ASN A 122 -11.24 -11.68 7.62
C ASN A 122 -12.11 -12.15 6.44
N GLY A 123 -11.55 -12.16 5.23
CA GLY A 123 -12.24 -12.59 4.01
C GLY A 123 -13.07 -11.51 3.32
N MET A 124 -13.15 -10.31 3.90
CA MET A 124 -13.45 -9.08 3.17
C MET A 124 -12.14 -8.45 2.70
N TYR A 125 -12.02 -8.20 1.41
CA TYR A 125 -10.85 -7.56 0.84
C TYR A 125 -11.16 -6.11 0.54
N VAL A 126 -10.22 -5.22 0.84
CA VAL A 126 -10.36 -3.79 0.59
C VAL A 126 -9.10 -3.28 -0.09
N VAL A 127 -9.25 -2.49 -1.15
CA VAL A 127 -8.18 -1.68 -1.73
C VAL A 127 -8.53 -0.21 -1.56
N LEU A 128 -7.62 0.56 -0.97
CA LEU A 128 -7.63 2.02 -1.00
C LEU A 128 -6.60 2.45 -2.05
N THR A 129 -7.07 3.07 -3.13
CA THR A 129 -6.18 3.50 -4.22
C THR A 129 -5.42 4.76 -3.86
N LEU A 130 -4.30 5.03 -4.56
CA LEU A 130 -3.56 6.28 -4.48
C LEU A 130 -4.42 7.52 -4.82
N GLY A 131 -5.51 7.32 -5.57
CA GLY A 131 -6.50 8.35 -5.91
C GLY A 131 -7.53 8.62 -4.81
N GLY A 132 -7.55 7.78 -3.77
CA GLY A 132 -8.51 7.87 -2.66
C GLY A 132 -9.83 7.14 -2.92
N GLU A 133 -9.88 6.26 -3.92
CA GLU A 133 -11.02 5.39 -4.19
C GLU A 133 -10.96 4.14 -3.32
N VAL A 134 -12.13 3.59 -2.99
CA VAL A 134 -12.24 2.39 -2.18
C VAL A 134 -13.01 1.33 -2.93
N HIS A 135 -12.39 0.16 -3.06
CA HIS A 135 -13.05 -1.02 -3.58
C HIS A 135 -13.04 -2.12 -2.52
N SER A 136 -14.17 -2.79 -2.34
CA SER A 136 -14.27 -3.90 -1.40
C SER A 136 -15.10 -5.04 -1.97
N TRP A 137 -14.70 -6.28 -1.66
CA TRP A 137 -15.37 -7.49 -2.12
C TRP A 137 -15.20 -8.63 -1.11
N MET A 138 -15.94 -9.72 -1.36
CA MET A 138 -15.88 -10.96 -0.59
C MET A 138 -15.46 -12.13 -1.50
N GLY A 139 -14.69 -13.07 -0.97
CA GLY A 139 -14.31 -14.30 -1.69
C GLY A 139 -13.17 -14.11 -2.71
N GLY A 140 -12.98 -15.11 -3.58
CA GLY A 140 -11.91 -15.12 -4.60
C GLY A 140 -10.54 -15.57 -4.09
N GLU A 141 -10.51 -16.33 -3.00
CA GLU A 141 -9.35 -16.53 -2.15
C GLU A 141 -8.49 -17.71 -2.61
N HIS A 142 -7.18 -17.51 -2.67
CA HIS A 142 -6.19 -18.55 -2.81
C HIS A 142 -5.19 -18.47 -1.67
N SER A 143 -4.94 -19.58 -0.99
CA SER A 143 -4.10 -19.61 0.22
C SER A 143 -2.75 -20.28 -0.01
N GLY A 144 -1.70 -19.64 0.48
CA GLY A 144 -0.34 -20.15 0.52
C GLY A 144 0.43 -19.99 -0.80
N PRO A 145 1.71 -20.40 -0.83
CA PRO A 145 2.54 -20.31 -2.02
C PRO A 145 1.98 -21.15 -3.17
N GLY A 146 2.04 -20.63 -4.39
CA GLY A 146 1.49 -21.30 -5.56
C GLY A 146 1.37 -20.38 -6.76
N THR A 147 0.76 -20.88 -7.82
CA THR A 147 0.41 -20.08 -9.01
C THR A 147 -1.08 -20.19 -9.24
N TYR A 148 -1.76 -19.05 -9.26
CA TYR A 148 -3.21 -18.96 -9.24
C TYR A 148 -3.72 -18.11 -10.40
N LYS A 149 -4.86 -18.50 -10.95
CA LYS A 149 -5.61 -17.66 -11.89
C LYS A 149 -6.46 -16.69 -11.09
N LEU A 150 -6.35 -15.40 -11.42
CA LEU A 150 -7.09 -14.32 -10.78
C LEU A 150 -8.16 -13.78 -11.75
N ALA A 151 -9.03 -12.91 -11.22
CA ALA A 151 -10.01 -12.17 -12.00
C ALA A 151 -9.33 -11.37 -13.14
N GLY A 152 -10.09 -11.11 -14.22
CA GLY A 152 -9.59 -10.35 -15.38
C GLY A 152 -8.49 -11.04 -16.20
N GLY A 153 -8.29 -12.35 -16.03
CA GLY A 153 -7.30 -13.14 -16.81
C GLY A 153 -5.88 -13.11 -16.24
N TRP A 154 -5.65 -12.37 -15.17
CA TRP A 154 -4.35 -12.31 -14.50
C TRP A 154 -3.93 -13.65 -13.91
N THR A 155 -2.62 -13.85 -13.78
CA THR A 155 -2.04 -14.95 -13.01
C THR A 155 -1.19 -14.38 -11.89
N ALA A 156 -1.25 -14.94 -10.69
CA ALA A 156 -0.35 -14.56 -9.61
C ALA A 156 0.53 -15.73 -9.19
N LYS A 157 1.84 -15.50 -9.11
CA LYS A 157 2.79 -16.42 -8.51
C LYS A 157 3.12 -15.96 -7.10
N VAL A 158 2.52 -16.61 -6.11
CA VAL A 158 2.73 -16.32 -4.68
C VAL A 158 3.90 -17.13 -4.15
N THR A 159 4.85 -16.45 -3.52
CA THR A 159 6.04 -17.05 -2.89
C THR A 159 6.09 -16.64 -1.42
N LYS A 160 6.32 -17.60 -0.51
CA LYS A 160 6.62 -17.28 0.90
C LYS A 160 8.09 -16.89 1.00
N LEU A 161 8.35 -15.70 1.53
CA LEU A 161 9.71 -15.17 1.72
C LEU A 161 10.16 -15.27 3.19
N GLY A 162 9.21 -15.33 4.12
CA GLY A 162 9.46 -15.45 5.55
C GLY A 162 8.15 -15.63 6.33
N ASP A 163 8.23 -15.58 7.65
CA ASP A 163 7.03 -15.60 8.49
C ASP A 163 6.29 -14.28 8.39
N ALA A 164 4.99 -14.38 8.09
CA ALA A 164 4.15 -13.24 7.71
C ALA A 164 4.73 -12.39 6.56
N HIS A 165 5.50 -13.00 5.66
CA HIS A 165 6.13 -12.34 4.52
C HIS A 165 5.95 -13.12 3.23
N PHE A 166 5.18 -12.55 2.31
CA PHE A 166 4.85 -13.14 1.01
C PHE A 166 5.04 -12.10 -0.09
N ARG A 167 5.38 -12.59 -1.28
CA ARG A 167 5.40 -11.81 -2.51
C ARG A 167 4.52 -12.48 -3.55
N ALA A 168 3.75 -11.68 -4.28
CA ALA A 168 3.04 -12.14 -5.46
C ALA A 168 3.56 -11.40 -6.69
N ASP A 169 4.09 -12.15 -7.66
CA ASP A 169 4.39 -11.64 -8.99
C ASP A 169 3.09 -11.73 -9.82
N ILE A 170 2.56 -10.59 -10.27
CA ILE A 170 1.32 -10.49 -11.05
C ILE A 170 1.69 -10.53 -12.53
N ILE A 171 1.18 -11.53 -13.23
CA ILE A 171 1.59 -11.93 -14.57
C ILE A 171 0.42 -11.72 -15.52
N GLY A 172 0.66 -10.90 -16.54
CA GLY A 172 -0.31 -10.61 -17.59
C GLY A 172 -0.42 -11.71 -18.63
N ASN A 173 -1.26 -11.48 -19.63
CA ASN A 173 -1.54 -12.46 -20.69
C ASN A 173 -0.32 -12.80 -21.55
N GLU A 174 0.68 -11.90 -21.61
CA GLU A 174 1.92 -12.09 -22.35
C GLU A 174 2.96 -12.93 -21.56
N GLY A 175 2.65 -13.30 -20.31
CA GLY A 175 3.53 -14.09 -19.45
C GLY A 175 4.64 -13.31 -18.76
N SER A 176 4.74 -12.00 -19.01
CA SER A 176 5.59 -11.07 -18.26
C SER A 176 5.03 -10.77 -16.87
N VAL A 177 5.91 -10.46 -15.92
CA VAL A 177 5.52 -9.89 -14.63
C VAL A 177 5.25 -8.41 -14.84
N ASP A 178 3.98 -8.02 -14.69
CA ASP A 178 3.51 -6.64 -14.91
C ASP A 178 3.33 -5.88 -13.58
N GLY A 179 3.40 -6.59 -12.46
CA GLY A 179 3.35 -6.00 -11.13
C GLY A 179 3.85 -6.93 -10.04
N THR A 180 4.15 -6.36 -8.88
CA THR A 180 4.58 -7.12 -7.70
C THR A 180 3.87 -6.59 -6.46
N LEU A 181 3.24 -7.48 -5.70
CA LEU A 181 2.75 -7.22 -4.36
C LEU A 181 3.71 -7.83 -3.34
N GLU A 182 4.05 -7.07 -2.32
CA GLU A 182 4.85 -7.55 -1.20
C GLU A 182 4.12 -7.29 0.11
N ALA A 183 3.64 -8.38 0.72
CA ALA A 183 3.00 -8.37 2.02
C ALA A 183 4.04 -8.78 3.06
N ASN A 184 4.58 -7.83 3.81
CA ASN A 184 5.62 -8.03 4.82
C ASN A 184 5.14 -7.48 6.16
N GLN A 185 4.71 -8.36 7.06
CA GLN A 185 4.02 -8.03 8.32
C GLN A 185 2.68 -7.26 8.16
N HIS A 186 2.43 -6.73 6.96
CA HIS A 186 1.25 -5.98 6.58
C HIS A 186 0.77 -6.47 5.23
N ASP A 187 -0.54 -6.40 5.02
CA ASP A 187 -1.17 -6.70 3.74
C ASP A 187 -0.77 -5.65 2.68
N ALA A 188 -0.87 -6.05 1.43
CA ALA A 188 -0.59 -5.20 0.28
C ALA A 188 -1.76 -5.25 -0.71
N GLY A 189 -1.98 -4.14 -1.40
CA GLY A 189 -3.01 -4.03 -2.43
C GLY A 189 -2.49 -3.28 -3.65
N MET A 190 -3.08 -3.56 -4.81
CA MET A 190 -2.83 -2.84 -6.05
C MET A 190 -4.03 -2.90 -6.97
N VAL A 191 -4.03 -2.03 -7.98
CA VAL A 191 -4.94 -2.10 -9.12
C VAL A 191 -4.16 -2.43 -10.39
N ALA A 192 -4.63 -3.43 -11.16
CA ALA A 192 -4.06 -3.85 -12.43
C ALA A 192 -5.14 -3.85 -13.52
N ASN A 193 -5.17 -2.81 -14.36
CA ASN A 193 -6.16 -2.63 -15.44
C ASN A 193 -7.62 -2.80 -14.98
N GLY A 194 -7.98 -2.17 -13.86
CA GLY A 194 -9.33 -2.25 -13.27
C GLY A 194 -9.57 -3.51 -12.42
N VAL A 195 -8.57 -4.38 -12.25
CA VAL A 195 -8.64 -5.51 -11.32
C VAL A 195 -7.96 -5.11 -10.01
N TYR A 196 -8.72 -5.17 -8.91
CA TYR A 196 -8.24 -4.92 -7.56
C TYR A 196 -7.69 -6.22 -6.99
N ILE A 197 -6.48 -6.19 -6.44
CA ILE A 197 -5.79 -7.38 -5.92
C ILE A 197 -5.29 -7.08 -4.51
N VAL A 198 -5.51 -8.00 -3.58
CA VAL A 198 -4.96 -7.96 -2.22
C VAL A 198 -4.13 -9.22 -1.98
N LEU A 199 -2.93 -9.05 -1.42
CA LEU A 199 -2.11 -10.11 -0.83
C LEU A 199 -2.01 -9.86 0.67
N SER A 200 -2.47 -10.80 1.48
CA SER A 200 -2.36 -10.72 2.93
C SER A 200 -1.00 -11.19 3.44
N ALA A 201 -0.59 -10.69 4.59
CA ALA A 201 0.60 -11.19 5.30
C ALA A 201 0.45 -12.66 5.71
N GLY A 202 -0.78 -13.19 5.75
CA GLY A 202 -1.08 -14.62 5.92
C GLY A 202 -0.84 -15.47 4.67
N GLY A 203 -0.51 -14.86 3.53
CA GLY A 203 -0.30 -15.55 2.26
C GLY A 203 -1.60 -15.89 1.54
N VAL A 204 -2.69 -15.16 1.81
CA VAL A 204 -3.93 -15.25 1.04
C VAL A 204 -3.89 -14.20 -0.06
N ILE A 205 -4.21 -14.57 -1.29
CA ILE A 205 -4.40 -13.64 -2.39
C ILE A 205 -5.83 -13.69 -2.89
N SER A 206 -6.42 -12.53 -3.16
CA SER A 206 -7.74 -12.40 -3.76
C SER A 206 -7.77 -11.25 -4.76
N ALA A 207 -8.65 -11.35 -5.76
CA ALA A 207 -8.81 -10.34 -6.80
C ALA A 207 -10.27 -10.19 -7.25
N HIS A 208 -10.66 -8.97 -7.62
CA HIS A 208 -12.00 -8.63 -8.10
C HIS A 208 -11.95 -7.55 -9.19
N GLN A 209 -12.93 -7.57 -10.09
CA GLN A 209 -13.09 -6.58 -11.18
C GLN A 209 -14.24 -5.62 -10.90
#